data_AF-A0A7V3X4E8-F1
#
_entry.id   AF-A0A7V3X4E8-F1
#
_cell.length_a   1.000
_cell.length_b   1.000
_cell.length_c   1.000
_cell.angle_alpha   90.00
_cell.angle_beta   90.00
_cell.angle_gamma   90.00
#
_symmetry.space_group_name_H-M   'P 1'
#
loop_
_entity.id
_entity.type
_entity.pdbx_description
1 polymer ?
#
loop_
_entity_poly.entity_id
_entity_poly.type
_entity_poly.pdbx_seq_one_letter_code
_entity_poly.pdbx_strand_id
1 'polypeptide(L)'
;MTGQVNIPDSVYGGVISVGTFTHGHVGPEAIEELLRVARSGALFALGINAGVYEANGFAEKFTSLKDSIDGFEIVETYGYGKQAEAALQQTRSSVALFRKR
;
A
#
# COMPACT_ATOMS: atom_id res chain seq x y z
N MET A 1 7.36 8.03 10.68
CA MET A 1 6.63 9.32 10.60
C MET A 1 5.35 9.06 9.83
N THR A 2 4.21 9.21 10.49
CA THR A 2 2.89 9.16 9.87
C THR A 2 2.09 10.35 10.40
N GLY A 3 1.29 11.00 9.54
CA GLY A 3 0.60 12.23 9.89
C GLY A 3 0.15 13.04 8.68
N GLN A 4 -0.69 14.04 8.92
CA GLN A 4 -1.21 14.90 7.86
C GLN A 4 -0.12 15.72 7.18
N VAL A 5 -0.21 15.82 5.85
CA VAL A 5 0.63 16.69 5.03
C VAL A 5 -0.15 17.94 4.59
N ASN A 6 0.57 19.02 4.27
CA ASN A 6 -0.02 20.27 3.77
C ASN A 6 -0.46 20.13 2.30
N ILE A 7 -1.40 19.23 2.06
CA ILE A 7 -2.07 18.96 0.79
C ILE A 7 -3.57 18.98 1.09
N PRO A 8 -4.39 19.68 0.30
CA PRO A 8 -5.85 19.64 0.47
C PRO A 8 -6.42 18.22 0.31
N ASP A 9 -7.62 18.02 0.84
CA ASP A 9 -8.37 16.78 0.65
C ASP A 9 -8.71 16.58 -0.84
N SER A 10 -8.79 15.33 -1.28
CA SER A 10 -9.33 14.95 -2.60
C SER A 10 -8.64 15.64 -3.80
N VAL A 11 -7.31 15.68 -3.80
CA VAL A 11 -6.51 16.28 -4.86
C VAL A 11 -6.11 15.28 -5.95
N TYR A 12 -5.73 14.05 -5.57
CA TYR A 12 -5.13 13.09 -6.50
C TYR A 12 -6.14 12.10 -7.09
N GLY A 13 -6.03 11.82 -8.40
CA GLY A 13 -6.83 10.79 -9.09
C GLY A 13 -6.26 9.37 -9.00
N GLY A 14 -5.09 9.21 -8.38
CA GLY A 14 -4.47 7.92 -8.13
C GLY A 14 -3.26 8.04 -7.20
N VAL A 15 -2.92 6.94 -6.54
CA VAL A 15 -1.82 6.84 -5.58
C VAL A 15 -1.03 5.57 -5.89
N ILE A 16 0.27 5.73 -6.14
CA ILE A 16 1.19 4.60 -6.35
C ILE A 16 2.30 4.73 -5.31
N SER A 17 2.53 3.66 -4.55
CA SER A 17 3.63 3.56 -3.60
C SER A 17 4.54 2.41 -3.97
N VAL A 18 5.83 2.72 -4.15
CA VAL A 18 6.87 1.73 -4.47
C VAL A 18 7.99 1.90 -3.45
N GLY A 19 8.18 0.90 -2.60
CA GLY A 19 9.30 0.87 -1.65
C GLY A 19 9.04 1.51 -0.28
N THR A 20 7.92 2.18 -0.06
CA THR A 20 7.61 2.81 1.24
C THR A 20 7.32 1.79 2.33
N PHE A 21 6.49 0.78 2.05
CA PHE A 21 6.07 -0.23 3.03
C PHE A 21 6.96 -1.48 3.00
N THR A 22 8.28 -1.27 3.11
CA THR A 22 9.29 -2.33 2.88
C THR A 22 9.97 -2.83 4.15
N HIS A 23 10.23 -1.95 5.11
CA HIS A 23 10.99 -2.27 6.33
C HIS A 23 10.17 -2.09 7.61
N GLY A 24 8.85 -1.89 7.49
CA GLY A 24 7.95 -1.70 8.65
C GLY A 24 8.06 -0.35 9.37
N HIS A 25 8.91 0.57 8.91
CA HIS A 25 9.08 1.91 9.51
C HIS A 25 7.93 2.89 9.19
N VAL A 26 7.14 2.58 8.17
CA VAL A 26 5.85 3.21 7.88
C VAL A 26 4.79 2.14 8.06
N GLY A 27 3.88 2.35 9.01
CA GLY A 27 2.81 1.42 9.29
C GLY A 27 1.56 1.67 8.43
N PRO A 28 0.55 0.80 8.58
CA PRO A 28 -0.69 0.87 7.82
C PRO A 28 -1.54 2.11 8.12
N GLU A 29 -1.29 2.81 9.22
CA GLU A 29 -1.94 4.08 9.56
C GLU A 29 -1.71 5.17 8.51
N ALA A 30 -0.59 5.11 7.77
CA ALA A 30 -0.31 6.04 6.67
C ALA A 30 -1.38 5.99 5.56
N ILE A 31 -2.11 4.87 5.42
CA ILE A 31 -3.12 4.69 4.37
C ILE A 31 -4.28 5.68 4.55
N GLU A 32 -4.63 6.07 5.77
CA GLU A 32 -5.70 7.05 6.02
C GLU A 32 -5.36 8.42 5.42
N GLU A 33 -4.10 8.84 5.56
CA GLU A 33 -3.66 10.10 5.00
C GLU A 33 -3.63 10.05 3.46
N LEU A 34 -3.19 8.91 2.90
CA LEU A 34 -3.23 8.71 1.45
C LEU A 34 -4.68 8.72 0.93
N LEU A 35 -5.62 8.14 1.67
CA LEU A 35 -7.05 8.20 1.36
C LEU A 35 -7.60 9.63 1.45
N ARG A 36 -7.19 10.43 2.44
CA ARG A 36 -7.64 11.83 2.58
C ARG A 36 -7.31 12.66 1.35
N VAL A 37 -6.07 12.58 0.87
CA VAL A 37 -5.61 13.38 -0.28
C VAL A 37 -6.08 12.85 -1.64
N ALA A 38 -6.64 11.64 -1.70
CA ALA A 38 -7.16 11.05 -2.94
C ALA A 38 -8.63 11.38 -3.19
N ARG A 39 -9.02 11.56 -4.45
CA ARG A 39 -10.42 11.75 -4.87
C ARG A 39 -11.21 10.45 -4.74
N SER A 40 -12.54 10.56 -4.62
CA SER A 40 -13.43 9.40 -4.84
C SER A 40 -13.16 8.81 -6.24
N GLY A 41 -13.13 7.48 -6.32
CA GLY A 41 -12.78 6.72 -7.51
C GLY A 41 -11.28 6.61 -7.82
N ALA A 42 -10.40 7.28 -7.06
CA ALA A 42 -8.96 7.22 -7.30
C ALA A 42 -8.41 5.79 -7.17
N LEU A 43 -7.51 5.41 -8.07
CA LEU A 43 -6.86 4.09 -8.05
C LEU A 43 -5.66 4.09 -7.10
N PHE A 44 -5.57 3.08 -6.25
CA PHE A 44 -4.45 2.83 -5.37
C PHE A 44 -3.70 1.57 -5.79
N ALA A 45 -2.38 1.67 -5.87
CA ALA A 45 -1.46 0.54 -6.01
C ALA A 45 -0.32 0.69 -5.01
N LEU A 46 -0.37 -0.05 -3.91
CA LEU A 46 0.59 0.08 -2.81
C LEU A 46 1.47 -1.18 -2.75
N GLY A 47 2.75 -1.04 -3.08
CA GLY A 47 3.75 -2.09 -2.91
C GLY A 47 4.15 -2.25 -1.45
N ILE A 48 3.91 -3.43 -0.91
CA ILE A 48 4.17 -3.81 0.49
C ILE A 48 5.03 -5.08 0.47
N ASN A 49 6.10 -5.12 1.26
CA ASN A 49 6.85 -6.37 1.43
C ASN A 49 5.92 -7.43 2.09
N ALA A 50 5.88 -8.66 1.56
CA ALA A 50 4.92 -9.66 2.03
C ALA A 50 5.04 -9.97 3.53
N GLY A 51 6.27 -10.06 4.07
CA GLY A 51 6.49 -10.26 5.50
C GLY A 51 6.04 -9.06 6.35
N VAL A 52 6.16 -7.84 5.83
CA VAL A 52 5.65 -6.63 6.49
C VAL A 52 4.12 -6.59 6.45
N TYR A 53 3.50 -7.00 5.34
CA TYR A 53 2.05 -7.09 5.23
C TYR A 53 1.47 -8.00 6.33
N GLU A 54 2.05 -9.18 6.50
CA GLU A 54 1.63 -10.17 7.50
C GLU A 54 1.93 -9.73 8.93
N ALA A 55 3.11 -9.16 9.19
CA ALA A 55 3.57 -8.86 10.55
C ALA A 55 3.07 -7.52 11.11
N ASN A 56 2.73 -6.54 10.25
CA ASN A 56 2.53 -5.15 10.68
C ASN A 56 1.07 -4.66 10.56
N GLY A 57 0.09 -5.57 10.57
CA GLY A 57 -1.33 -5.21 10.72
C GLY A 57 -2.01 -4.66 9.46
N PHE A 58 -1.45 -4.92 8.27
CA PHE A 58 -2.03 -4.41 7.02
C PHE A 58 -3.35 -5.09 6.68
N ALA A 59 -3.48 -6.39 6.94
CA ALA A 59 -4.71 -7.14 6.69
C ALA A 59 -5.90 -6.58 7.51
N GLU A 60 -5.65 -6.31 8.80
CA GLU A 60 -6.62 -5.70 9.71
C GLU A 60 -6.97 -4.28 9.27
N LYS A 61 -5.98 -3.51 8.82
CA LYS A 61 -6.23 -2.15 8.31
C LYS A 61 -7.11 -2.17 7.06
N PHE A 62 -6.82 -3.02 6.08
CA PHE A 62 -7.67 -3.10 4.88
C PHE A 62 -9.07 -3.60 5.22
N THR A 63 -9.19 -4.51 6.19
CA THR A 63 -10.50 -4.93 6.72
C THR A 63 -11.27 -3.78 7.34
N SER A 64 -10.61 -2.90 8.12
CA SER A 64 -11.26 -1.72 8.71
C SER A 64 -11.65 -0.67 7.67
N LEU A 65 -11.00 -0.68 6.50
CA LEU A 65 -11.24 0.27 5.41
C LEU A 65 -12.26 -0.22 4.37
N LYS A 66 -12.85 -1.41 4.54
CA LYS A 66 -13.77 -2.04 3.57
C LYS A 66 -14.93 -1.16 3.09
N ASP A 67 -15.36 -0.20 3.91
CA ASP A 67 -16.46 0.71 3.59
C ASP A 67 -15.99 1.97 2.86
N SER A 68 -14.68 2.24 2.87
CA SER A 68 -14.01 3.37 2.21
C SER A 68 -13.29 2.99 0.92
N ILE A 69 -13.17 1.70 0.61
CA ILE A 69 -12.47 1.20 -0.57
C ILE A 69 -13.35 0.22 -1.35
N ASP A 70 -13.08 0.10 -2.64
CA ASP A 70 -13.78 -0.80 -3.55
C ASP A 70 -12.80 -1.61 -4.41
N GLY A 71 -13.20 -2.82 -4.79
CA GLY A 71 -12.38 -3.69 -5.64
C GLY A 71 -11.01 -4.04 -5.05
N PHE A 72 -10.93 -4.25 -3.72
CA PHE A 72 -9.69 -4.59 -3.05
C PHE A 72 -9.16 -5.97 -3.47
N GLU A 73 -7.91 -6.00 -3.92
CA GLU A 73 -7.17 -7.18 -4.31
C GLU A 73 -5.72 -7.09 -3.80
N ILE A 74 -5.14 -8.24 -3.45
CA ILE A 74 -3.71 -8.39 -3.19
C ILE A 74 -3.10 -9.18 -4.35
N VAL A 75 -2.23 -8.53 -5.12
CA VAL A 75 -1.45 -9.16 -6.19
C VAL A 75 -0.07 -9.49 -5.65
N GLU A 76 0.26 -10.79 -5.58
CA GLU A 76 1.60 -11.22 -5.18
C GLU A 76 2.56 -11.29 -6.37
N THR A 77 3.79 -10.81 -6.16
CA THR A 77 4.86 -10.86 -7.15
C THR A 77 6.22 -10.99 -6.49
N TYR A 78 7.27 -11.22 -7.29
CA TYR A 78 8.65 -11.16 -6.84
C TYR A 78 9.17 -9.73 -6.97
N GLY A 79 9.79 -9.22 -5.90
CA GLY A 79 10.31 -7.85 -5.87
C GLY A 79 11.56 -7.66 -6.73
N TYR A 80 12.24 -8.75 -7.10
CA TYR A 80 13.51 -8.72 -7.83
C TYR A 80 13.50 -9.68 -9.03
N GLY A 81 14.10 -9.23 -10.12
CA GLY A 81 14.30 -10.04 -11.32
C GLY A 81 15.44 -11.06 -11.18
N LYS A 82 15.58 -11.92 -12.19
CA LYS A 82 16.55 -13.04 -12.25
C LYS A 82 18.03 -12.62 -12.14
N GLN A 83 18.32 -11.32 -12.19
CA GLN A 83 19.67 -10.75 -12.11
C GLN A 83 20.11 -10.44 -10.67
N ALA A 84 19.18 -10.46 -9.71
CA ALA A 84 19.50 -10.21 -8.31
C ALA A 84 20.17 -11.43 -7.65
N GLU A 85 20.76 -11.22 -6.47
CA GLU A 85 21.27 -12.31 -5.64
C GLU A 85 20.16 -13.31 -5.28
N ALA A 86 20.50 -14.59 -5.13
CA ALA A 86 19.52 -15.66 -4.93
C ALA A 86 18.59 -15.43 -3.73
N ALA A 87 19.11 -14.84 -2.64
CA ALA A 87 18.31 -14.47 -1.48
C ALA A 87 17.27 -13.37 -1.80
N LEU A 88 17.65 -12.37 -2.60
CA LEU A 88 16.77 -11.29 -3.02
C LEU A 88 15.70 -11.77 -4.01
N GLN A 89 16.02 -12.74 -4.87
CA GLN A 89 15.05 -13.33 -5.80
C GLN A 89 13.87 -14.01 -5.10
N GLN A 90 14.05 -14.46 -3.85
CA GLN A 90 12.97 -15.04 -3.05
C GLN A 90 12.12 -13.98 -2.34
N THR A 91 12.48 -12.70 -2.44
CA THR A 91 11.73 -11.62 -1.79
C THR A 91 10.40 -11.42 -2.50
N ARG A 92 9.32 -11.76 -1.80
CA ARG A 92 7.95 -11.52 -2.26
C ARG A 92 7.50 -10.11 -1.93
N SER A 93 6.67 -9.56 -2.80
CA SER A 93 6.00 -8.29 -2.61
C SER A 93 4.52 -8.46 -2.91
N SER A 94 3.70 -7.87 -2.06
CA SER A 94 2.25 -7.82 -2.19
C SER A 94 1.88 -6.42 -2.67
N VAL A 95 1.10 -6.33 -3.74
CA VAL A 95 0.56 -5.07 -4.21
C VAL A 95 -0.91 -5.01 -3.82
N ALA A 96 -1.24 -4.11 -2.90
CA ALA A 96 -2.63 -3.79 -2.58
C ALA A 96 -3.21 -2.88 -3.66
N LEU A 97 -4.19 -3.40 -4.39
CA LEU A 97 -4.89 -2.73 -5.48
C LEU A 97 -6.33 -2.47 -5.05
N PHE A 98 -6.80 -1.22 -5.13
CA PHE A 98 -8.19 -0.87 -4.83
C PHE A 98 -8.53 0.51 -5.37
N ARG A 99 -9.81 0.88 -5.34
CA ARG A 99 -10.26 2.27 -5.54
C ARG A 99 -10.77 2.87 -4.25
N LYS A 100 -10.57 4.16 -4.04
CA LYS A 100 -11.26 4.90 -2.98
C LYS A 100 -12.75 5.07 -3.35
N ARG A 101 -13.65 4.88 -2.38
CA ARG A 101 -15.07 5.24 -2.51
C ARG A 101 -15.31 6.73 -2.33
#